data_AF-A0A959AF14-F1
#
_entry.id   AF-A0A959AF14-F1
#
_cell.length_a   1.000
_cell.length_b   1.000
_cell.length_c   1.000
_cell.angle_alpha   90.00
_cell.angle_beta   90.00
_cell.angle_gamma   90.00
#
_symmetry.space_group_name_H-M   'P 1'
#
loop_
_entity.id
_entity.type
_entity.pdbx_description
1 polymer ?
#
loop_
_entity_poly.entity_id
_entity_poly.type
_entity_poly.pdbx_seq_one_letter_code
_entity_poly.pdbx_strand_id
1 'polypeptide(L)'
;FFRAKNNAAWHKPFDPYEVNFNYTEANAWQYRFAVQQNIAGLMDIMGGSKAFGDQLDSLFQASTQTTGRDQADITGLIGQYVHGNEPSHHIAYLYNYAGQAWKTQQRVRQIMDEMYRAAPDGLSGNEDCGQMSAWFVLSAMGFYPVTPACTDYIVGTPLFEKVTLHLDDGETFAIRAPGVSAEHFYIKNMHLNGHRRAEGRINHAEIVKGGEMVFDMSDSPADWGRADACQAGKQVEIIPVPFVAQGERVFEENQTVALACLDPGASIHYTLDGTEPDAKSPRFSRPFRIDHTLTLKAVAIGKAGKSPVATAQFTRMQTGLSILRYNTQYSPQYTARGEKGLVDGLHGGDDFRTGDWQGFQGVDLDVVLDMGSLRKINKVSVGFMQDENAWIFFPLRVKVEFSEDGQTFSPAGAAENDVEASEKGVLQKTFSIDLNGRKARYLRVVGVTPGKCPEWHKGAGNPCWIFADEITVK
;
A
#
# COMPACT_ATOMS: atom_id res chain seq x y z
N PHE A 1 -7.11 6.30 -8.25
CA PHE A 1 -6.41 5.87 -7.03
C PHE A 1 -5.00 5.45 -7.37
N PHE A 2 -4.03 5.66 -6.47
CA PHE A 2 -2.79 4.89 -6.54
C PHE A 2 -3.10 3.44 -6.24
N ARG A 3 -2.42 2.53 -6.94
CA ARG A 3 -2.67 1.10 -6.88
C ARG A 3 -1.34 0.38 -7.01
N ALA A 4 -1.13 -0.65 -6.21
CA ALA A 4 0.08 -1.45 -6.31
C ALA A 4 0.16 -2.17 -7.68
N LYS A 5 1.39 -2.37 -8.15
CA LYS A 5 1.69 -3.29 -9.23
C LYS A 5 2.50 -4.46 -8.67
N ASN A 6 2.09 -5.68 -8.96
CA ASN A 6 2.88 -6.88 -8.74
C ASN A 6 3.17 -7.51 -10.11
N ASN A 7 4.41 -7.94 -10.35
CA ASN A 7 4.82 -8.54 -11.62
C ASN A 7 4.53 -7.65 -12.85
N ALA A 8 4.76 -6.35 -12.70
CA ALA A 8 4.38 -5.31 -13.65
C ALA A 8 2.89 -5.30 -14.07
N ALA A 9 2.00 -5.97 -13.35
CA ALA A 9 0.55 -5.93 -13.54
C ALA A 9 -0.11 -5.19 -12.37
N TRP A 10 -1.24 -4.51 -12.60
CA TRP A 10 -1.99 -3.91 -11.50
C TRP A 10 -2.56 -4.98 -10.57
N HIS A 11 -2.37 -4.82 -9.26
CA HIS A 11 -2.87 -5.74 -8.23
C HIS A 11 -4.39 -5.90 -8.31
N LYS A 12 -4.91 -7.13 -8.38
CA LYS A 12 -6.35 -7.46 -8.54
C LYS A 12 -6.77 -8.55 -7.53
N PRO A 13 -8.03 -8.55 -7.04
CA PRO A 13 -9.04 -7.48 -7.19
C PRO A 13 -8.60 -6.15 -6.55
N PHE A 14 -9.30 -5.06 -6.82
CA PHE A 14 -8.98 -3.76 -6.21
C PHE A 14 -10.23 -3.21 -5.52
N ASP A 15 -10.12 -3.11 -4.21
CA ASP A 15 -11.08 -2.43 -3.35
C ASP A 15 -10.36 -1.22 -2.71
N PRO A 16 -10.79 0.03 -2.98
CA PRO A 16 -10.14 1.20 -2.40
C PRO A 16 -10.32 1.31 -0.88
N TYR A 17 -11.28 0.58 -0.28
CA TYR A 17 -11.51 0.54 1.17
C TYR A 17 -10.63 -0.49 1.90
N GLU A 18 -9.93 -1.34 1.14
CA GLU A 18 -9.13 -2.43 1.70
C GLU A 18 -7.86 -1.89 2.35
N VAL A 19 -7.74 -2.17 3.65
CA VAL A 19 -6.47 -2.05 4.37
C VAL A 19 -5.68 -3.33 4.12
N ASN A 20 -4.55 -3.19 3.45
CA ASN A 20 -3.68 -4.29 3.05
C ASN A 20 -2.20 -3.86 3.16
N PHE A 21 -1.28 -4.70 2.69
CA PHE A 21 0.16 -4.43 2.78
C PHE A 21 0.69 -3.46 1.71
N ASN A 22 -0.17 -2.96 0.81
CA ASN A 22 0.24 -2.04 -0.26
C ASN A 22 0.34 -0.58 0.20
N TYR A 23 -0.28 -0.26 1.35
CA TYR A 23 -0.28 1.06 1.95
C TYR A 23 0.07 0.90 3.44
N THR A 24 0.92 1.77 3.97
CA THR A 24 1.26 1.74 5.40
C THR A 24 0.13 2.39 6.19
N GLU A 25 -0.52 1.61 7.07
CA GLU A 25 -1.52 2.05 8.07
C GLU A 25 -2.72 2.82 7.51
N ALA A 26 -3.03 2.60 6.22
CA ALA A 26 -4.07 3.30 5.50
C ALA A 26 -4.61 2.40 4.37
N ASN A 27 -5.53 2.95 3.58
CA ASN A 27 -5.97 2.36 2.31
C ASN A 27 -5.75 3.35 1.15
N ALA A 28 -6.31 3.02 -0.02
CA ALA A 28 -6.11 3.80 -1.22
C ALA A 28 -6.74 5.21 -1.14
N TRP A 29 -7.76 5.42 -0.29
CA TRP A 29 -8.43 6.71 -0.13
C TRP A 29 -7.54 7.78 0.48
N GLN A 30 -6.70 7.45 1.47
CA GLN A 30 -5.81 8.44 2.08
C GLN A 30 -4.59 8.67 1.18
N TYR A 31 -3.96 7.59 0.70
CA TYR A 31 -2.71 7.68 -0.07
C TYR A 31 -2.87 8.34 -1.44
N ARG A 32 -4.07 8.36 -2.05
CA ARG A 32 -4.28 9.00 -3.37
C ARG A 32 -3.96 10.50 -3.41
N PHE A 33 -3.79 11.15 -2.26
CA PHE A 33 -3.42 12.56 -2.13
C PHE A 33 -1.98 12.79 -1.68
N ALA A 34 -1.15 11.73 -1.59
CA ALA A 34 0.24 11.79 -1.16
C ALA A 34 1.20 12.20 -2.31
N VAL A 35 0.99 13.42 -2.86
CA VAL A 35 1.87 14.04 -3.87
C VAL A 35 2.11 15.51 -3.53
N GLN A 36 2.43 15.79 -2.26
CA GLN A 36 2.57 17.15 -1.73
C GLN A 36 3.60 17.98 -2.53
N GLN A 37 4.63 17.34 -3.08
CA GLN A 37 5.65 17.96 -3.91
C GLN A 37 5.19 18.35 -5.33
N ASN A 38 4.07 17.79 -5.83
CA ASN A 38 3.56 18.08 -7.17
C ASN A 38 2.02 18.01 -7.21
N ILE A 39 1.39 18.85 -6.39
CA ILE A 39 -0.08 18.93 -6.30
C ILE A 39 -0.68 19.37 -7.65
N ALA A 40 0.01 20.23 -8.42
CA ALA A 40 -0.43 20.63 -9.76
C ALA A 40 -0.55 19.41 -10.70
N GLY A 41 0.49 18.58 -10.80
CA GLY A 41 0.44 17.36 -11.60
C GLY A 41 -0.62 16.36 -11.12
N LEU A 42 -0.82 16.26 -9.80
CA LEU A 42 -1.91 15.45 -9.22
C LEU A 42 -3.29 15.96 -9.65
N MET A 43 -3.53 17.27 -9.61
CA MET A 43 -4.78 17.88 -10.07
C MET A 43 -5.00 17.60 -11.55
N ASP A 44 -3.97 17.76 -12.39
CA ASP A 44 -4.08 17.53 -13.83
C ASP A 44 -4.51 16.09 -14.15
N ILE A 45 -3.90 15.08 -13.52
CA ILE A 45 -4.30 13.67 -13.73
C ILE A 45 -5.68 13.35 -13.14
N MET A 46 -6.17 14.14 -12.19
CA MET A 46 -7.51 14.00 -11.62
C MET A 46 -8.58 14.76 -12.40
N GLY A 47 -8.24 15.43 -13.51
CA GLY A 47 -9.20 16.16 -14.36
C GLY A 47 -9.30 17.66 -14.05
N GLY A 48 -8.28 18.23 -13.42
CA GLY A 48 -8.18 19.65 -13.11
C GLY A 48 -8.81 20.04 -11.76
N SER A 49 -8.72 21.33 -11.45
CA SER A 49 -9.04 21.90 -10.13
C SER A 49 -10.45 21.52 -9.61
N LYS A 50 -11.49 21.66 -10.43
CA LYS A 50 -12.86 21.30 -10.02
C LYS A 50 -12.98 19.82 -9.67
N ALA A 51 -12.50 18.95 -10.56
CA ALA A 51 -12.55 17.51 -10.35
C ALA A 51 -11.74 17.09 -9.12
N PHE A 52 -10.58 17.72 -8.89
CA PHE A 52 -9.79 17.51 -7.68
C PHE A 52 -10.56 17.89 -6.41
N GLY A 53 -11.25 19.03 -6.39
CA GLY A 53 -12.15 19.42 -5.30
C GLY A 53 -13.28 18.42 -5.07
N ASP A 54 -13.91 17.93 -6.14
CA ASP A 54 -14.97 16.89 -6.05
C ASP A 54 -14.40 15.56 -5.49
N GLN A 55 -13.14 15.22 -5.79
CA GLN A 55 -12.47 14.04 -5.23
C GLN A 55 -12.15 14.21 -3.74
N LEU A 56 -11.78 15.41 -3.29
CA LEU A 56 -11.63 15.70 -1.88
C LEU A 56 -12.99 15.60 -1.16
N ASP A 57 -14.07 16.13 -1.75
CA ASP A 57 -15.42 15.99 -1.18
C ASP A 57 -15.79 14.51 -0.99
N SER A 58 -15.47 13.67 -1.99
CA SER A 58 -15.74 12.23 -1.93
C SER A 58 -15.01 11.51 -0.79
N LEU A 59 -13.80 11.97 -0.42
CA LEU A 59 -13.07 11.42 0.73
C LEU A 59 -13.85 11.64 2.03
N PHE A 60 -14.29 12.88 2.28
CA PHE A 60 -14.98 13.25 3.52
C PHE A 60 -16.44 12.75 3.57
N GLN A 61 -17.01 12.30 2.44
CA GLN A 61 -18.38 11.77 2.34
C GLN A 61 -18.45 10.25 2.24
N ALA A 62 -17.34 9.57 1.92
CA ALA A 62 -17.28 8.12 1.79
C ALA A 62 -17.70 7.41 3.10
N SER A 63 -18.15 6.15 2.99
CA SER A 63 -18.39 5.31 4.17
C SER A 63 -17.11 5.23 5.03
N THR A 64 -17.25 5.25 6.35
CA THR A 64 -16.14 5.06 7.30
C THR A 64 -15.69 3.60 7.39
N GLN A 65 -16.52 2.66 6.94
CA GLN A 65 -16.23 1.23 7.00
C GLN A 65 -15.05 0.86 6.08
N THR A 66 -14.06 0.19 6.65
CA THR A 66 -12.93 -0.40 5.92
C THR A 66 -13.18 -1.88 5.63
N THR A 67 -12.42 -2.43 4.69
CA THR A 67 -12.34 -3.86 4.41
C THR A 67 -10.89 -4.33 4.58
N GLY A 68 -10.63 -5.64 4.44
CA GLY A 68 -9.27 -6.18 4.61
C GLY A 68 -8.93 -6.38 6.08
N ARG A 69 -7.72 -5.97 6.48
CA ARG A 69 -7.23 -6.16 7.86
C ARG A 69 -7.75 -5.08 8.81
N ASP A 70 -7.92 -5.43 10.07
CA ASP A 70 -8.13 -4.44 11.13
C ASP A 70 -6.82 -3.67 11.38
N GLN A 71 -6.91 -2.35 11.48
CA GLN A 71 -5.79 -1.46 11.78
C GLN A 71 -6.17 -0.55 12.94
N ALA A 72 -5.43 -0.64 14.05
CA ALA A 72 -5.70 0.14 15.26
C ALA A 72 -5.55 1.65 15.05
N ASP A 73 -4.67 2.07 14.14
CA ASP A 73 -4.35 3.48 13.89
C ASP A 73 -5.38 4.17 12.97
N ILE A 74 -6.39 3.46 12.46
CA ILE A 74 -7.47 4.07 11.68
C ILE A 74 -8.56 4.58 12.62
N THR A 75 -8.35 5.78 13.16
CA THR A 75 -9.22 6.46 14.11
C THR A 75 -9.44 7.94 13.74
N GLY A 76 -10.37 8.64 14.40
CA GLY A 76 -10.67 10.05 14.10
C GLY A 76 -11.25 10.25 12.70
N LEU A 77 -12.25 9.45 12.33
CA LEU A 77 -12.77 9.37 10.96
C LEU A 77 -13.77 10.48 10.62
N ILE A 78 -13.59 11.09 9.45
CA ILE A 78 -14.61 11.89 8.75
C ILE A 78 -14.75 11.31 7.34
N GLY A 79 -15.69 10.39 7.18
CA GLY A 79 -15.73 9.52 6.01
C GLY A 79 -14.48 8.66 5.92
N GLN A 80 -13.71 8.75 4.84
CA GLN A 80 -12.40 8.10 4.69
C GLN A 80 -11.22 9.00 5.06
N TYR A 81 -11.43 10.24 5.51
CA TYR A 81 -10.36 11.02 6.15
C TYR A 81 -10.08 10.44 7.54
N VAL A 82 -8.81 10.18 7.86
CA VAL A 82 -8.37 9.56 9.12
C VAL A 82 -7.50 10.54 9.88
N HIS A 83 -8.03 11.25 10.88
CA HIS A 83 -7.24 12.23 11.61
C HIS A 83 -6.26 11.61 12.61
N GLY A 84 -6.54 10.41 13.12
CA GLY A 84 -5.67 9.74 14.08
C GLY A 84 -4.38 9.18 13.49
N ASN A 85 -4.08 9.44 12.21
CA ASN A 85 -2.93 8.90 11.51
C ASN A 85 -2.38 9.89 10.45
N GLU A 86 -1.06 9.93 10.28
CA GLU A 86 -0.34 10.93 9.50
C GLU A 86 -0.68 11.05 8.01
N PRO A 87 -1.00 9.96 7.27
CA PRO A 87 -1.25 10.04 5.83
C PRO A 87 -2.35 11.05 5.44
N SER A 88 -3.24 11.40 6.37
CA SER A 88 -4.33 12.36 6.10
C SER A 88 -4.04 13.80 6.52
N HIS A 89 -3.02 14.07 7.33
CA HIS A 89 -2.87 15.35 8.03
C HIS A 89 -2.86 16.59 7.12
N HIS A 90 -2.34 16.47 5.89
CA HIS A 90 -2.29 17.58 4.92
C HIS A 90 -3.56 17.72 4.08
N ILE A 91 -4.43 16.71 4.02
CA ILE A 91 -5.46 16.59 2.98
C ILE A 91 -6.49 17.73 3.05
N ALA A 92 -6.91 18.15 4.25
CA ALA A 92 -7.89 19.22 4.40
C ALA A 92 -7.42 20.55 3.78
N TYR A 93 -6.11 20.81 3.80
CA TYR A 93 -5.49 21.99 3.21
C TYR A 93 -5.43 21.96 1.68
N LEU A 94 -5.69 20.80 1.06
CA LEU A 94 -5.59 20.65 -0.39
C LEU A 94 -6.68 21.42 -1.16
N TYR A 95 -7.79 21.78 -0.50
CA TYR A 95 -8.83 22.60 -1.15
C TYR A 95 -8.33 24.01 -1.52
N ASN A 96 -7.30 24.56 -0.84
CA ASN A 96 -6.71 25.85 -1.24
C ASN A 96 -6.16 25.80 -2.67
N TYR A 97 -5.52 24.68 -3.05
CA TYR A 97 -5.00 24.50 -4.41
C TYR A 97 -6.10 24.26 -5.44
N ALA A 98 -7.24 23.71 -5.01
CA ALA A 98 -8.46 23.60 -5.81
C ALA A 98 -9.22 24.93 -5.96
N GLY A 99 -8.74 26.02 -5.36
CA GLY A 99 -9.47 27.30 -5.33
C GLY A 99 -10.76 27.24 -4.51
N GLN A 100 -10.85 26.33 -3.53
CA GLN A 100 -12.02 26.12 -2.67
C GLN A 100 -11.65 26.29 -1.19
N ALA A 101 -10.82 27.28 -0.84
CA ALA A 101 -10.21 27.40 0.48
C ALA A 101 -11.23 27.51 1.65
N TRP A 102 -12.46 27.96 1.38
CA TRP A 102 -13.54 27.91 2.39
C TRP A 102 -13.84 26.48 2.87
N LYS A 103 -13.62 25.46 2.04
CA LYS A 103 -13.74 24.05 2.46
C LYS A 103 -12.57 23.62 3.35
N THR A 104 -11.36 24.14 3.11
CA THR A 104 -10.25 23.96 4.06
C THR A 104 -10.62 24.54 5.42
N GLN A 105 -11.09 25.79 5.46
CA GLN A 105 -11.51 26.47 6.69
C GLN A 105 -12.54 25.65 7.45
N GLN A 106 -13.57 25.16 6.76
CA GLN A 106 -14.59 24.30 7.34
C GLN A 106 -14.02 23.00 7.92
N ARG A 107 -13.20 22.26 7.16
CA ARG A 107 -12.67 20.96 7.59
C ARG A 107 -11.64 21.10 8.69
N VAL A 108 -10.72 22.06 8.59
CA VAL A 108 -9.71 22.31 9.62
C VAL A 108 -10.38 22.74 10.93
N ARG A 109 -11.41 23.60 10.87
CA ARG A 109 -12.19 23.96 12.05
C ARG A 109 -12.86 22.75 12.69
N GLN A 110 -13.57 21.96 11.88
CA GLN A 110 -14.24 20.74 12.34
C GLN A 110 -13.27 19.78 13.05
N ILE A 111 -12.11 19.54 12.44
CA ILE A 111 -11.10 18.62 12.97
C ILE A 111 -10.56 19.13 14.33
N MET A 112 -10.24 20.42 14.44
CA MET A 112 -9.78 21.00 15.70
C MET A 112 -10.83 20.89 16.82
N ASP A 113 -12.11 21.10 16.50
CA ASP A 113 -13.21 21.07 17.49
C ASP A 113 -13.58 19.64 17.91
N GLU A 114 -13.56 18.67 16.98
CA GLU A 114 -14.05 17.30 17.22
C GLU A 114 -12.95 16.35 17.71
N MET A 115 -11.69 16.56 17.31
CA MET A 115 -10.61 15.56 17.46
C MET A 115 -9.57 15.92 18.52
N TYR A 116 -9.69 17.09 19.15
CA TYR A 116 -8.79 17.56 20.20
C TYR A 116 -9.55 18.08 21.42
N ARG A 117 -9.22 17.54 22.60
CA ARG A 117 -9.76 18.00 23.89
C ARG A 117 -8.67 18.03 24.96
N ALA A 118 -8.79 18.96 25.90
CA ALA A 118 -7.94 19.01 27.09
C ALA A 118 -8.38 17.95 28.13
N ALA A 119 -8.33 16.68 27.75
CA ALA A 119 -8.73 15.53 28.56
C ALA A 119 -7.76 14.35 28.36
N PRO A 120 -7.69 13.37 29.28
CA PRO A 120 -6.82 12.20 29.13
C PRO A 120 -7.06 11.39 27.84
N ASP A 121 -8.29 11.37 27.33
CA ASP A 121 -8.74 10.76 26.07
C ASP A 121 -8.93 11.82 24.96
N GLY A 122 -8.10 12.85 25.01
CA GLY A 122 -8.27 14.07 24.23
C GLY A 122 -7.78 14.02 22.78
N LEU A 123 -7.07 12.96 22.38
CA LEU A 123 -6.54 12.79 21.02
C LEU A 123 -7.28 11.69 20.30
N SER A 124 -7.47 11.87 18.99
CA SER A 124 -8.15 10.88 18.13
C SER A 124 -7.28 9.71 17.70
N GLY A 125 -6.00 9.64 18.08
CA GLY A 125 -5.04 8.62 17.67
C GLY A 125 -3.75 8.68 18.49
N ASN A 126 -2.70 8.02 18.03
CA ASN A 126 -1.37 8.09 18.65
C ASN A 126 -0.83 9.53 18.60
N GLU A 127 -0.07 9.96 19.60
CA GLU A 127 0.45 11.34 19.64
C GLU A 127 1.62 11.55 18.65
N ASP A 128 2.32 10.44 18.35
CA ASP A 128 3.44 10.33 17.41
C ASP A 128 4.53 11.38 17.60
N CYS A 129 5.06 11.41 18.83
CA CYS A 129 6.25 12.14 19.21
C CYS A 129 6.18 13.65 18.89
N GLY A 130 5.00 14.25 19.01
CA GLY A 130 4.74 15.65 18.72
C GLY A 130 4.00 15.90 17.41
N GLN A 131 3.83 14.92 16.53
CA GLN A 131 3.22 15.13 15.21
C GLN A 131 1.75 15.57 15.31
N MET A 132 0.92 14.89 16.11
CA MET A 132 -0.49 15.27 16.31
C MET A 132 -0.61 16.63 16.99
N SER A 133 0.22 16.87 18.00
CA SER A 133 0.24 18.13 18.75
C SER A 133 0.67 19.31 17.89
N ALA A 134 1.71 19.13 17.06
CA ALA A 134 2.20 20.16 16.14
C ALA A 134 1.18 20.49 15.06
N TRP A 135 0.42 19.50 14.56
CA TRP A 135 -0.68 19.76 13.63
C TRP A 135 -1.70 20.71 14.24
N PHE A 136 -2.12 20.46 15.49
CA PHE A 136 -3.06 21.32 16.19
C PHE A 136 -2.49 22.73 16.41
N VAL A 137 -1.25 22.84 16.92
CA VAL A 137 -0.60 24.13 17.17
C VAL A 137 -0.53 24.98 15.90
N LEU A 138 -0.05 24.42 14.79
CA LEU A 138 0.05 25.12 13.52
C LEU A 138 -1.34 25.50 12.98
N SER A 139 -2.27 24.55 12.95
CA SER A 139 -3.64 24.79 12.47
C SER A 139 -4.37 25.84 13.29
N ALA A 140 -4.20 25.84 14.62
CA ALA A 140 -4.81 26.82 15.53
C ALA A 140 -4.24 28.24 15.34
N MET A 141 -3.00 28.37 14.89
CA MET A 141 -2.44 29.64 14.43
C MET A 141 -3.01 30.10 13.08
N GLY A 142 -3.58 29.18 12.30
CA GLY A 142 -4.29 29.45 11.05
C GLY A 142 -3.53 29.07 9.79
N PHE A 143 -2.43 28.30 9.87
CA PHE A 143 -1.70 27.83 8.69
C PHE A 143 -0.99 26.49 8.90
N TYR A 144 -0.64 25.79 7.81
CA TYR A 144 0.04 24.49 7.88
C TYR A 144 1.05 24.28 6.74
N PRO A 145 2.22 23.68 7.01
CA PRO A 145 3.23 23.37 6.00
C PRO A 145 2.85 22.07 5.24
N VAL A 146 1.99 22.18 4.23
CA VAL A 146 1.53 21.03 3.40
C VAL A 146 2.70 20.30 2.75
N THR A 147 3.68 21.04 2.26
CA THR A 147 4.85 20.49 1.54
C THR A 147 6.11 20.97 2.26
N PRO A 148 6.57 20.27 3.32
CA PRO A 148 7.82 20.63 3.97
C PRO A 148 8.98 20.78 2.97
N ALA A 149 9.91 21.69 3.26
CA ALA A 149 10.95 22.21 2.35
C ALA A 149 10.46 23.12 1.21
N CYS A 150 9.16 23.17 0.91
CA CYS A 150 8.60 24.40 0.36
C CYS A 150 8.46 25.41 1.50
N THR A 151 8.90 26.65 1.27
CA THR A 151 8.90 27.69 2.30
C THR A 151 7.52 28.30 2.53
N ASP A 152 6.46 27.75 1.94
CA ASP A 152 5.10 28.26 2.07
C ASP A 152 4.30 27.47 3.10
N TYR A 153 3.56 28.21 3.94
CA TYR A 153 2.51 27.70 4.82
C TYR A 153 1.15 28.03 4.22
N ILE A 154 0.27 27.04 4.16
CA ILE A 154 -1.06 27.16 3.56
C ILE A 154 -2.06 27.59 4.62
N VAL A 155 -2.82 28.64 4.33
CA VAL A 155 -3.79 29.22 5.28
C VAL A 155 -4.97 28.27 5.46
N GLY A 156 -5.27 27.92 6.71
CA GLY A 156 -6.48 27.21 7.12
C GLY A 156 -7.49 28.20 7.70
N THR A 157 -7.76 28.08 8.99
CA THR A 157 -8.50 29.08 9.78
C THR A 157 -7.88 29.19 11.18
N PRO A 158 -7.68 30.40 11.72
CA PRO A 158 -7.19 30.58 13.08
C PRO A 158 -8.24 30.12 14.11
N LEU A 159 -7.78 29.75 15.30
CA LEU A 159 -8.62 29.40 16.44
C LEU A 159 -8.74 30.54 17.47
N PHE A 160 -7.69 31.37 17.58
CA PHE A 160 -7.60 32.45 18.57
C PHE A 160 -7.70 33.82 17.92
N GLU A 161 -8.27 34.80 18.64
CA GLU A 161 -8.32 36.20 18.18
C GLU A 161 -6.93 36.81 17.97
N LYS A 162 -5.93 36.33 18.73
CA LYS A 162 -4.55 36.77 18.60
C LYS A 162 -3.57 35.68 18.99
N VAL A 163 -2.55 35.49 18.16
CA VAL A 163 -1.32 34.74 18.47
C VAL A 163 -0.12 35.66 18.25
N THR A 164 0.90 35.58 19.10
CA THR A 164 2.17 36.29 18.92
C THR A 164 3.30 35.27 18.87
N LEU A 165 4.06 35.25 17.79
CA LEU A 165 5.30 34.48 17.66
C LEU A 165 6.47 35.34 18.11
N HIS A 166 7.28 34.81 19.02
CA HIS A 166 8.56 35.38 19.42
C HIS A 166 9.66 34.60 18.69
N LEU A 167 10.40 35.28 17.82
CA LEU A 167 11.35 34.66 16.89
C LEU A 167 12.77 34.65 17.48
N ASP A 168 13.63 33.77 16.94
CA ASP A 168 14.98 33.56 17.46
C ASP A 168 15.89 34.80 17.35
N ASP A 169 15.62 35.68 16.39
CA ASP A 169 16.35 36.95 16.20
C ASP A 169 15.81 38.09 17.07
N GLY A 170 14.81 37.83 17.91
CA GLY A 170 14.16 38.80 18.79
C GLY A 170 13.00 39.57 18.13
N GLU A 171 12.74 39.33 16.85
CA GLU A 171 11.58 39.90 16.17
C GLU A 171 10.27 39.25 16.66
N THR A 172 9.15 39.91 16.35
CA THR A 172 7.82 39.36 16.67
C THR A 172 6.93 39.37 15.44
N PHE A 173 6.14 38.30 15.30
CA PHE A 173 5.13 38.18 14.26
C PHE A 173 3.76 37.94 14.90
N ALA A 174 2.82 38.88 14.73
CA ALA A 174 1.48 38.78 15.28
C ALA A 174 0.49 38.26 14.25
N ILE A 175 -0.34 37.30 14.65
CA ILE A 175 -1.48 36.81 13.88
C ILE A 175 -2.74 37.30 14.58
N ARG A 176 -3.61 38.01 13.88
CA ARG A 176 -4.84 38.59 14.43
C ARG A 176 -6.05 38.13 13.64
N ALA A 177 -7.07 37.68 14.34
CA ALA A 177 -8.36 37.28 13.78
C ALA A 177 -9.51 37.83 14.65
N PRO A 178 -9.69 39.17 14.72
CA PRO A 178 -10.70 39.76 15.58
C PRO A 178 -12.09 39.20 15.28
N GLY A 179 -12.82 38.77 16.30
CA GLY A 179 -14.16 38.19 16.13
C GLY A 179 -14.19 36.74 15.64
N VAL A 180 -13.05 36.05 15.56
CA VAL A 180 -13.06 34.59 15.32
C VAL A 180 -13.87 33.89 16.41
N SER A 181 -14.75 32.99 15.99
CA SER A 181 -15.67 32.26 16.88
C SER A 181 -16.05 30.92 16.25
N ALA A 182 -16.87 30.13 16.94
CA ALA A 182 -17.42 28.89 16.40
C ALA A 182 -18.31 29.15 15.16
N GLU A 183 -18.90 30.34 15.07
CA GLU A 183 -19.72 30.77 13.94
C GLU A 183 -18.89 31.52 12.89
N HIS A 184 -17.93 32.36 13.30
CA HIS A 184 -17.13 33.21 12.41
C HIS A 184 -15.72 32.64 12.16
N PHE A 185 -15.63 31.49 11.49
CA PHE A 185 -14.36 30.84 11.15
C PHE A 185 -14.00 30.95 9.66
N TYR A 186 -14.86 31.53 8.82
CA TYR A 186 -14.48 31.79 7.43
C TYR A 186 -13.63 33.05 7.32
N ILE A 187 -12.72 33.07 6.35
CA ILE A 187 -11.86 34.23 6.07
C ILE A 187 -12.33 34.90 4.78
N LYS A 188 -12.68 36.19 4.86
CA LYS A 188 -13.01 37.01 3.69
C LYS A 188 -11.78 37.53 2.96
N ASN A 189 -10.77 37.95 3.71
CA ASN A 189 -9.48 38.43 3.21
C ASN A 189 -8.41 38.29 4.30
N MET A 190 -7.15 38.41 3.87
CA MET A 190 -5.98 38.52 4.73
C MET A 190 -5.19 39.77 4.38
N HIS A 191 -4.63 40.43 5.38
CA HIS A 191 -3.69 41.55 5.23
C HIS A 191 -2.36 41.17 5.87
N LEU A 192 -1.27 41.34 5.15
CA LEU A 192 0.08 41.18 5.67
C LEU A 192 0.73 42.56 5.75
N ASN A 193 1.08 43.00 6.95
CA ASN A 193 1.66 44.32 7.21
C ASN A 193 0.85 45.46 6.57
N GLY A 194 -0.49 45.39 6.70
CA GLY A 194 -1.43 46.37 6.13
C GLY A 194 -1.72 46.22 4.63
N HIS A 195 -1.06 45.30 3.93
CA HIS A 195 -1.30 45.05 2.51
C HIS A 195 -2.21 43.84 2.30
N ARG A 196 -3.32 44.04 1.59
CA ARG A 196 -4.24 42.96 1.22
C ARG A 196 -3.53 41.88 0.41
N ARG A 197 -3.81 40.61 0.71
CA ARG A 197 -3.26 39.42 0.05
C ARG A 197 -4.39 38.63 -0.59
N ALA A 198 -4.22 38.27 -1.85
CA ALA A 198 -5.19 37.46 -2.58
C ALA A 198 -4.96 35.94 -2.38
N GLU A 199 -3.72 35.57 -2.08
CA GLU A 199 -3.28 34.18 -1.96
C GLU A 199 -3.51 33.66 -0.53
N GLY A 200 -3.99 32.42 -0.42
CA GLY A 200 -4.17 31.72 0.85
C GLY A 200 -2.91 30.99 1.32
N ARG A 201 -1.77 31.68 1.27
CA ARG A 201 -0.47 31.19 1.78
C ARG A 201 0.34 32.33 2.37
N ILE A 202 1.30 31.97 3.22
CA ILE A 202 2.34 32.88 3.74
C ILE A 202 3.70 32.20 3.62
N ASN A 203 4.73 32.94 3.19
CA ASN A 203 6.08 32.39 3.09
C ASN A 203 6.83 32.50 4.42
N HIS A 204 7.71 31.54 4.71
CA HIS A 204 8.57 31.53 5.89
C HIS A 204 9.39 32.82 6.02
N ALA A 205 9.93 33.34 4.92
CA ALA A 205 10.69 34.59 4.89
C ALA A 205 9.84 35.80 5.33
N GLU A 206 8.52 35.74 5.17
CA GLU A 206 7.60 36.80 5.58
C GLU A 206 7.29 36.74 7.07
N ILE A 207 7.27 35.55 7.65
CA ILE A 207 7.08 35.34 9.09
C ILE A 207 8.34 35.79 9.83
N VAL A 208 9.52 35.31 9.42
CA VAL A 208 10.78 35.60 10.13
C VAL A 208 11.22 37.06 10.04
N LYS A 209 10.66 37.83 9.10
CA LYS A 209 10.88 39.29 9.03
C LYS A 209 10.11 40.06 10.13
N GLY A 210 9.22 39.40 10.86
CA GLY A 210 8.34 40.03 11.83
C GLY A 210 7.19 40.83 11.20
N GLY A 211 6.40 41.49 12.05
CA GLY A 211 5.24 42.28 11.65
C GLY A 211 3.91 41.64 12.03
N GLU A 212 2.89 41.76 11.19
CA GLU A 212 1.57 41.18 11.46
C GLU A 212 0.81 40.67 10.24
N MET A 213 0.01 39.63 10.48
CA MET A 213 -1.00 39.09 9.59
C MET A 213 -2.38 39.23 10.24
N VAL A 214 -3.32 39.85 9.53
CA VAL A 214 -4.68 40.13 10.02
C VAL A 214 -5.70 39.47 9.11
N PHE A 215 -6.61 38.69 9.69
CA PHE A 215 -7.70 38.03 9.00
C PHE A 215 -9.02 38.78 9.21
N ASP A 216 -9.75 39.00 8.11
CA ASP A 216 -11.12 39.50 8.14
C ASP A 216 -12.07 38.29 8.27
N MET A 217 -12.50 38.00 9.50
CA MET A 217 -13.35 36.83 9.81
C MET A 217 -14.81 37.01 9.37
N SER A 218 -15.52 35.91 9.10
CA SER A 218 -16.91 35.89 8.67
C SER A 218 -17.61 34.59 9.05
N ASP A 219 -18.94 34.66 9.13
CA ASP A 219 -19.87 33.54 9.31
C ASP A 219 -20.25 32.80 8.01
N SER A 220 -19.66 33.22 6.89
CA SER A 220 -20.06 32.82 5.55
C SER A 220 -18.84 32.75 4.64
N PRO A 221 -18.81 31.77 3.71
CA PRO A 221 -17.66 31.55 2.84
C PRO A 221 -17.46 32.71 1.87
N ALA A 222 -16.21 32.98 1.52
CA ALA A 222 -15.82 33.92 0.48
C ALA A 222 -14.98 33.24 -0.59
N ASP A 223 -15.02 33.78 -1.82
CA ASP A 223 -14.12 33.38 -2.90
C ASP A 223 -12.74 34.05 -2.71
N TRP A 224 -11.97 33.49 -1.78
CA TRP A 224 -10.64 33.95 -1.40
C TRP A 224 -9.77 32.77 -0.99
N GLY A 225 -8.43 32.95 -0.98
CA GLY A 225 -7.52 32.02 -0.32
C GLY A 225 -7.02 30.89 -1.22
N ARG A 226 -7.14 31.03 -2.54
CA ARG A 226 -6.46 30.13 -3.48
C ARG A 226 -4.96 30.14 -3.20
N ALA A 227 -4.34 28.96 -3.21
CA ALA A 227 -2.89 28.81 -3.17
C ALA A 227 -2.42 28.16 -4.46
N ASP A 228 -1.28 28.57 -4.97
CA ASP A 228 -0.63 27.86 -6.06
C ASP A 228 0.31 26.79 -5.50
N ALA A 229 0.38 25.66 -6.20
CA ALA A 229 1.27 24.57 -5.80
C ALA A 229 2.73 25.05 -5.84
N CYS A 230 3.49 24.69 -4.81
CA CYS A 230 4.91 24.94 -4.78
C CYS A 230 5.59 24.30 -6.00
N GLN A 231 6.34 25.10 -6.76
CA GLN A 231 7.14 24.64 -7.91
C GLN A 231 8.58 24.38 -7.42
N ALA A 232 8.79 23.31 -6.67
CA ALA A 232 10.13 22.97 -6.20
C ALA A 232 10.97 22.40 -7.37
N GLY A 233 11.91 23.20 -7.88
CA GLY A 233 12.95 22.76 -8.81
C GLY A 233 12.52 22.55 -10.26
N LYS A 234 13.42 21.98 -11.06
CA LYS A 234 13.18 21.67 -12.48
C LYS A 234 12.23 20.48 -12.56
N GLN A 235 11.05 20.67 -13.17
CA GLN A 235 10.16 19.56 -13.50
C GLN A 235 10.90 18.58 -14.41
N VAL A 236 11.06 17.34 -13.95
CA VAL A 236 11.60 16.24 -14.74
C VAL A 236 10.41 15.53 -15.37
N GLU A 237 10.31 15.57 -16.69
CA GLU A 237 9.36 14.72 -17.40
C GLU A 237 9.79 13.26 -17.25
N ILE A 238 8.96 12.45 -16.59
CA ILE A 238 9.19 11.02 -16.39
C ILE A 238 8.29 10.26 -17.36
N ILE A 239 8.85 9.33 -18.12
CA ILE A 239 8.04 8.39 -18.91
C ILE A 239 7.50 7.31 -17.96
N PRO A 240 6.16 7.14 -17.87
CA PRO A 240 5.57 6.11 -17.03
C PRO A 240 6.06 4.72 -17.43
N VAL A 241 6.35 3.89 -16.42
CA VAL A 241 6.76 2.50 -16.63
C VAL A 241 5.61 1.71 -17.25
N PRO A 242 5.85 0.95 -18.34
CA PRO A 242 4.81 0.13 -18.97
C PRO A 242 4.37 -0.99 -18.02
N PHE A 243 3.20 -1.57 -18.28
CA PHE A 243 2.62 -2.60 -17.44
C PHE A 243 1.90 -3.66 -18.28
N VAL A 244 1.75 -4.87 -17.70
CA VAL A 244 0.95 -5.95 -18.24
C VAL A 244 -0.53 -5.60 -18.03
N ALA A 245 -1.22 -5.28 -19.12
CA ALA A 245 -2.64 -4.92 -19.12
C ALA A 245 -3.55 -6.14 -19.17
N GLN A 246 -3.07 -7.21 -19.82
CA GLN A 246 -3.74 -8.51 -19.92
C GLN A 246 -2.68 -9.61 -19.79
N GLY A 247 -3.05 -10.69 -19.11
CA GLY A 247 -2.19 -11.85 -18.86
C GLY A 247 -2.00 -12.06 -17.36
N GLU A 248 -2.10 -13.32 -16.94
CA GLU A 248 -1.92 -13.76 -15.57
C GLU A 248 -0.47 -14.22 -15.38
N ARG A 249 0.13 -13.95 -14.21
CA ARG A 249 1.50 -14.41 -13.91
C ARG A 249 1.63 -15.94 -13.99
N VAL A 250 0.54 -16.69 -13.74
CA VAL A 250 0.50 -18.16 -13.83
C VAL A 250 -0.59 -18.61 -14.80
N PHE A 251 -0.32 -19.61 -15.65
CA PHE A 251 -1.25 -20.12 -16.65
C PHE A 251 -1.06 -21.62 -16.94
N GLU A 252 -2.08 -22.31 -17.47
CA GLU A 252 -2.07 -23.77 -17.67
C GLU A 252 -1.44 -24.19 -19.02
N GLU A 253 -2.04 -23.77 -20.12
CA GLU A 253 -1.58 -24.15 -21.46
C GLU A 253 -0.96 -22.99 -22.20
N ASN A 254 -1.74 -21.94 -22.42
CA ASN A 254 -1.34 -20.74 -23.13
C ASN A 254 -2.25 -19.58 -22.71
N GLN A 255 -1.80 -18.36 -22.97
CA GLN A 255 -2.59 -17.16 -22.72
C GLN A 255 -2.22 -16.02 -23.67
N THR A 256 -3.05 -14.98 -23.67
CA THR A 256 -2.78 -13.73 -24.39
C THR A 256 -2.23 -12.69 -23.43
N VAL A 257 -1.10 -12.08 -23.79
CA VAL A 257 -0.46 -10.99 -23.06
C VAL A 257 -0.61 -9.69 -23.83
N ALA A 258 -1.00 -8.63 -23.13
CA ALA A 258 -1.04 -7.27 -23.65
C ALA A 258 -0.29 -6.32 -22.72
N LEU A 259 0.43 -5.36 -23.30
CA LEU A 259 1.15 -4.30 -22.58
C LEU A 259 0.45 -2.96 -22.77
N ALA A 260 0.58 -2.07 -21.79
CA ALA A 260 0.10 -0.69 -21.87
C ALA A 260 1.07 0.28 -21.15
N CYS A 261 0.94 1.56 -21.47
CA CYS A 261 1.65 2.67 -20.82
C CYS A 261 0.65 3.79 -20.54
N LEU A 262 0.87 4.54 -19.46
CA LEU A 262 0.01 5.69 -19.14
C LEU A 262 0.31 6.91 -20.04
N ASP A 263 1.49 6.96 -20.66
CA ASP A 263 1.80 7.93 -21.70
C ASP A 263 1.34 7.37 -23.07
N PRO A 264 0.28 7.91 -23.69
CA PRO A 264 -0.21 7.43 -24.98
C PRO A 264 0.75 7.75 -26.14
N GLY A 265 1.69 8.66 -25.95
CA GLY A 265 2.72 9.01 -26.93
C GLY A 265 3.95 8.10 -26.89
N ALA A 266 4.12 7.29 -25.85
CA ALA A 266 5.27 6.42 -25.70
C ALA A 266 5.15 5.11 -26.51
N SER A 267 6.23 4.69 -27.16
CA SER A 267 6.33 3.35 -27.74
C SER A 267 6.82 2.35 -26.70
N ILE A 268 6.19 1.18 -26.64
CA ILE A 268 6.61 0.10 -25.75
C ILE A 268 7.49 -0.87 -26.55
N HIS A 269 8.68 -1.16 -26.03
CA HIS A 269 9.61 -2.15 -26.55
C HIS A 269 9.82 -3.25 -25.52
N TYR A 270 9.95 -4.50 -25.96
CA TYR A 270 9.98 -5.63 -25.03
C TYR A 270 10.85 -6.80 -25.52
N THR A 271 11.20 -7.66 -24.58
CA THR A 271 11.88 -8.95 -24.76
C THR A 271 11.10 -10.02 -23.98
N LEU A 272 11.26 -11.29 -24.38
CA LEU A 272 10.59 -12.44 -23.76
C LEU A 272 11.57 -13.43 -23.12
N ASP A 273 12.87 -13.20 -23.28
CA ASP A 273 13.96 -14.05 -22.80
C ASP A 273 14.66 -13.47 -21.56
N GLY A 274 14.12 -12.38 -20.99
CA GLY A 274 14.68 -11.69 -19.84
C GLY A 274 15.84 -10.74 -20.14
N THR A 275 16.24 -10.56 -21.40
CA THR A 275 17.25 -9.56 -21.79
C THR A 275 16.71 -8.13 -21.66
N GLU A 276 17.57 -7.13 -21.42
CA GLU A 276 17.13 -5.73 -21.29
C GLU A 276 16.62 -5.17 -22.64
N PRO A 277 15.38 -4.64 -22.72
CA PRO A 277 14.86 -4.09 -23.95
C PRO A 277 15.42 -2.69 -24.24
N ASP A 278 15.58 -2.37 -25.52
CA ASP A 278 15.95 -1.04 -25.99
C ASP A 278 15.10 -0.61 -27.21
N ALA A 279 15.49 0.49 -27.86
CA ALA A 279 14.76 1.02 -29.01
C ALA A 279 14.81 0.11 -30.26
N LYS A 280 15.73 -0.86 -30.30
CA LYS A 280 15.88 -1.85 -31.37
C LYS A 280 15.11 -3.14 -31.07
N SER A 281 14.76 -3.40 -29.81
CA SER A 281 13.89 -4.53 -29.43
C SER A 281 12.52 -4.43 -30.11
N PRO A 282 11.81 -5.57 -30.30
CA PRO A 282 10.47 -5.58 -30.86
C PRO A 282 9.53 -4.57 -30.21
N ARG A 283 8.85 -3.77 -31.04
CA ARG A 283 7.84 -2.82 -30.59
C ARG A 283 6.51 -3.53 -30.37
N PHE A 284 5.92 -3.37 -29.19
CA PHE A 284 4.56 -3.82 -28.94
C PHE A 284 3.56 -3.02 -29.78
N SER A 285 2.76 -3.73 -30.57
CA SER A 285 1.74 -3.14 -31.46
C SER A 285 0.37 -3.81 -31.32
N ARG A 286 0.34 -5.05 -30.83
CA ARG A 286 -0.87 -5.83 -30.54
C ARG A 286 -0.57 -6.92 -29.50
N PRO A 287 -1.59 -7.43 -28.79
CA PRO A 287 -1.42 -8.58 -27.92
C PRO A 287 -0.78 -9.79 -28.63
N PHE A 288 -0.03 -10.59 -27.88
CA PHE A 288 0.65 -11.79 -28.37
C PHE A 288 0.36 -12.99 -27.46
N ARG A 289 0.56 -14.21 -27.98
CA ARG A 289 0.33 -15.45 -27.23
C ARG A 289 1.63 -15.97 -26.63
N ILE A 290 1.53 -16.57 -25.46
CA ILE A 290 2.60 -17.31 -24.79
C ILE A 290 2.08 -18.69 -24.39
N ASP A 291 2.95 -19.70 -24.41
CA ASP A 291 2.63 -21.12 -24.16
C ASP A 291 3.71 -21.85 -23.32
N HIS A 292 4.67 -21.11 -22.78
CA HIS A 292 5.75 -21.61 -21.93
C HIS A 292 6.18 -20.56 -20.90
N THR A 293 6.84 -21.01 -19.84
CA THR A 293 7.42 -20.13 -18.82
C THR A 293 8.45 -19.20 -19.44
N LEU A 294 8.36 -17.90 -19.16
CA LEU A 294 9.26 -16.89 -19.73
C LEU A 294 9.37 -15.65 -18.83
N THR A 295 10.38 -14.83 -19.11
CA THR A 295 10.58 -13.52 -18.45
C THR A 295 10.40 -12.41 -19.47
N LEU A 296 9.32 -11.65 -19.31
CA LEU A 296 9.06 -10.44 -20.07
C LEU A 296 9.77 -9.25 -19.43
N LYS A 297 10.51 -8.49 -20.23
CA LYS A 297 10.97 -7.15 -19.86
C LYS A 297 10.44 -6.13 -20.85
N ALA A 298 10.00 -4.97 -20.38
CA ALA A 298 9.44 -3.92 -21.23
C ALA A 298 9.91 -2.52 -20.80
N VAL A 299 10.16 -1.66 -21.79
CA VAL A 299 10.51 -0.25 -21.61
C VAL A 299 9.59 0.63 -22.46
N ALA A 300 9.15 1.75 -21.90
CA ALA A 300 8.44 2.79 -22.64
C ALA A 300 9.44 3.86 -23.08
N ILE A 301 9.35 4.27 -24.35
CA ILE A 301 10.21 5.30 -24.95
C ILE A 301 9.31 6.42 -25.46
N GLY A 302 9.44 7.60 -24.86
CA GLY A 302 8.67 8.79 -25.22
C GLY A 302 9.59 9.96 -25.55
N LYS A 303 9.02 11.16 -25.70
CA LYS A 303 9.79 12.38 -26.03
C LYS A 303 10.81 12.75 -24.95
N ALA A 304 10.47 12.52 -23.69
CA ALA A 304 11.32 12.84 -22.54
C ALA A 304 12.44 11.82 -22.27
N GLY A 305 12.48 10.71 -23.03
CA GLY A 305 13.49 9.66 -22.86
C GLY A 305 12.88 8.28 -22.69
N LYS A 306 13.45 7.47 -21.80
CA LYS A 306 13.03 6.09 -21.54
C LYS A 306 12.56 5.95 -20.09
N SER A 307 11.54 5.13 -19.87
CA SER A 307 11.15 4.69 -18.53
C SER A 307 12.21 3.76 -17.93
N PRO A 308 12.17 3.51 -16.61
CA PRO A 308 12.68 2.27 -16.04
C PRO A 308 12.07 1.03 -16.72
N VAL A 309 12.77 -0.10 -16.63
CA VAL A 309 12.34 -1.36 -17.23
C VAL A 309 11.36 -2.08 -16.30
N ALA A 310 10.18 -2.40 -16.82
CA ALA A 310 9.21 -3.27 -16.19
C ALA A 310 9.63 -4.73 -16.40
N THR A 311 9.60 -5.55 -15.34
CA THR A 311 9.84 -7.00 -15.44
C THR A 311 8.59 -7.76 -15.01
N ALA A 312 8.19 -8.75 -15.80
CA ALA A 312 7.11 -9.68 -15.50
C ALA A 312 7.56 -11.11 -15.79
N GLN A 313 7.45 -11.99 -14.81
CA GLN A 313 7.60 -13.43 -14.99
C GLN A 313 6.24 -14.05 -15.30
N PHE A 314 6.23 -14.96 -16.27
CA PHE A 314 5.09 -15.79 -16.61
C PHE A 314 5.47 -17.25 -16.39
N THR A 315 4.71 -17.95 -15.56
CA THR A 315 4.96 -19.35 -15.21
C THR A 315 3.85 -20.22 -15.76
N ARG A 316 4.23 -21.24 -16.52
CA ARG A 316 3.31 -22.29 -16.93
C ARG A 316 3.22 -23.35 -15.85
N MET A 317 2.01 -23.65 -15.36
CA MET A 317 1.75 -24.65 -14.33
C MET A 317 2.17 -26.05 -14.79
N GLN A 318 2.50 -26.90 -13.81
CA GLN A 318 2.68 -28.33 -14.07
C GLN A 318 1.35 -28.96 -14.47
N THR A 319 1.32 -29.62 -15.63
CA THR A 319 0.10 -30.24 -16.14
C THR A 319 -0.37 -31.36 -15.20
N GLY A 320 -1.64 -31.29 -14.79
CA GLY A 320 -2.32 -32.38 -14.10
C GLY A 320 -2.00 -32.51 -12.61
N LEU A 321 -1.61 -31.44 -11.92
CA LEU A 321 -1.57 -31.40 -10.45
C LEU A 321 -2.56 -30.33 -9.96
N SER A 322 -3.40 -30.69 -8.98
CA SER A 322 -4.40 -29.78 -8.41
C SER A 322 -4.62 -30.05 -6.93
N ILE A 323 -5.08 -29.05 -6.18
CA ILE A 323 -5.57 -29.25 -4.82
C ILE A 323 -6.99 -29.84 -4.91
N LEU A 324 -7.20 -31.03 -4.36
CA LEU A 324 -8.53 -31.63 -4.21
C LEU A 324 -9.29 -31.01 -3.04
N ARG A 325 -8.60 -30.84 -1.90
CA ARG A 325 -9.17 -30.21 -0.69
C ARG A 325 -8.09 -29.79 0.29
N TYR A 326 -8.43 -28.78 1.08
CA TYR A 326 -7.73 -28.38 2.31
C TYR A 326 -8.44 -29.03 3.50
N ASN A 327 -7.73 -29.86 4.27
CA ASN A 327 -8.26 -30.40 5.54
C ASN A 327 -8.08 -29.39 6.69
N THR A 328 -7.08 -28.51 6.58
CA THR A 328 -6.90 -27.32 7.42
C THR A 328 -6.92 -26.07 6.56
N GLN A 329 -7.56 -25.00 7.05
CA GLN A 329 -7.67 -23.75 6.31
C GLN A 329 -6.40 -22.91 6.48
N TYR A 330 -5.91 -22.34 5.38
CA TYR A 330 -4.90 -21.29 5.42
C TYR A 330 -5.53 -19.97 5.89
N SER A 331 -4.71 -19.06 6.40
CA SER A 331 -5.17 -17.76 6.86
C SER A 331 -5.62 -16.88 5.68
N PRO A 332 -6.75 -16.17 5.77
CA PRO A 332 -7.15 -15.19 4.77
C PRO A 332 -6.17 -14.01 4.67
N GLN A 333 -5.26 -13.83 5.64
CA GLN A 333 -4.21 -12.80 5.59
C GLN A 333 -3.05 -13.18 4.64
N TYR A 334 -2.81 -14.49 4.44
CA TYR A 334 -1.68 -15.01 3.67
C TYR A 334 -2.17 -16.16 2.80
N THR A 335 -2.95 -15.83 1.78
CA THR A 335 -3.59 -16.81 0.90
C THR A 335 -2.67 -17.32 -0.21
N ALA A 336 -1.50 -16.69 -0.36
CA ALA A 336 -0.74 -16.66 -1.61
C ALA A 336 -1.63 -16.21 -2.79
N ARG A 337 -2.16 -17.20 -3.52
CA ARG A 337 -3.09 -17.02 -4.65
C ARG A 337 -4.35 -17.87 -4.49
N GLY A 338 -4.73 -18.11 -3.25
CA GLY A 338 -5.91 -18.90 -2.90
C GLY A 338 -5.69 -20.40 -3.08
N GLU A 339 -6.71 -21.09 -3.58
CA GLU A 339 -6.76 -22.57 -3.60
C GLU A 339 -5.68 -23.26 -4.45
N LYS A 340 -5.06 -22.53 -5.38
CA LYS A 340 -3.99 -23.07 -6.22
C LYS A 340 -2.59 -22.73 -5.71
N GLY A 341 -2.46 -21.92 -4.66
CA GLY A 341 -1.19 -21.31 -4.25
C GLY A 341 -0.06 -22.29 -3.99
N LEU A 342 -0.34 -23.51 -3.54
CA LEU A 342 0.67 -24.53 -3.28
C LEU A 342 1.08 -25.37 -4.50
N VAL A 343 0.49 -25.14 -5.68
CA VAL A 343 0.73 -25.93 -6.90
C VAL A 343 0.71 -25.05 -8.16
N ASP A 344 0.95 -23.75 -8.00
CA ASP A 344 0.88 -22.78 -9.09
C ASP A 344 2.21 -22.63 -9.85
N GLY A 345 3.26 -23.30 -9.38
CA GLY A 345 4.60 -23.33 -9.97
C GLY A 345 5.44 -22.11 -9.63
N LEU A 346 4.94 -21.18 -8.82
CA LEU A 346 5.74 -20.08 -8.28
C LEU A 346 6.53 -20.56 -7.06
N HIS A 347 7.59 -19.83 -6.75
CA HIS A 347 8.35 -20.04 -5.53
C HIS A 347 8.39 -18.73 -4.76
N GLY A 348 8.00 -18.77 -3.49
CA GLY A 348 8.06 -17.65 -2.58
C GLY A 348 9.48 -17.11 -2.40
N GLY A 349 9.60 -15.79 -2.32
CA GLY A 349 10.87 -15.10 -2.08
C GLY A 349 11.17 -14.89 -0.59
N ASP A 350 12.21 -14.11 -0.30
CA ASP A 350 12.66 -13.81 1.08
C ASP A 350 11.75 -12.83 1.84
N ASP A 351 10.65 -12.39 1.23
CA ASP A 351 9.70 -11.50 1.89
C ASP A 351 8.29 -12.06 1.75
N PHE A 352 7.76 -12.57 2.86
CA PHE A 352 6.44 -13.18 2.91
C PHE A 352 5.31 -12.22 2.55
N ARG A 353 5.54 -10.91 2.70
CA ARG A 353 4.57 -9.85 2.38
C ARG A 353 4.38 -9.65 0.87
N THR A 354 5.24 -10.26 0.04
CA THR A 354 5.08 -10.24 -1.42
C THR A 354 3.86 -11.04 -1.89
N GLY A 355 3.28 -11.86 -1.02
CA GLY A 355 2.04 -12.59 -1.28
C GLY A 355 2.23 -13.87 -2.10
N ASP A 356 3.44 -14.40 -2.18
CA ASP A 356 3.74 -15.69 -2.82
C ASP A 356 3.83 -16.85 -1.79
N TRP A 357 3.48 -16.63 -0.52
CA TRP A 357 3.49 -17.67 0.54
C TRP A 357 2.11 -17.89 1.14
N GLN A 358 1.73 -19.15 1.36
CA GLN A 358 0.48 -19.52 2.01
C GLN A 358 0.72 -19.79 3.51
N GLY A 359 0.03 -19.05 4.38
CA GLY A 359 0.29 -19.03 5.82
C GLY A 359 -0.75 -19.79 6.64
N PHE A 360 -0.28 -20.58 7.62
CA PHE A 360 -1.10 -21.35 8.56
C PHE A 360 -0.72 -21.00 9.99
N GLN A 361 -1.66 -20.49 10.79
CA GLN A 361 -1.41 -20.04 12.16
C GLN A 361 -1.90 -21.05 13.19
N GLY A 362 -0.98 -21.61 13.98
CA GLY A 362 -1.30 -22.56 15.05
C GLY A 362 -1.94 -23.88 14.58
N VAL A 363 -2.02 -24.11 13.27
CA VAL A 363 -2.57 -25.32 12.65
C VAL A 363 -1.56 -25.90 11.68
N ASP A 364 -1.65 -27.20 11.45
CA ASP A 364 -0.85 -27.89 10.44
C ASP A 364 -1.22 -27.41 9.03
N LEU A 365 -0.27 -27.46 8.11
CA LEU A 365 -0.60 -27.57 6.69
C LEU A 365 -1.13 -28.99 6.49
N ASP A 366 -2.35 -29.16 6.00
CA ASP A 366 -2.92 -30.47 5.68
C ASP A 366 -3.77 -30.39 4.41
N VAL A 367 -3.20 -30.87 3.30
CA VAL A 367 -3.79 -30.73 1.97
C VAL A 367 -3.77 -32.05 1.22
N VAL A 368 -4.82 -32.28 0.41
CA VAL A 368 -4.91 -33.43 -0.49
C VAL A 368 -4.82 -32.96 -1.94
N LEU A 369 -3.91 -33.55 -2.69
CA LEU A 369 -3.64 -33.31 -4.10
C LEU A 369 -4.34 -34.35 -4.96
N ASP A 370 -4.86 -33.96 -6.13
CA ASP A 370 -5.24 -34.85 -7.22
C ASP A 370 -4.29 -34.64 -8.40
N MET A 371 -3.65 -35.73 -8.82
CA MET A 371 -2.75 -35.77 -9.98
C MET A 371 -3.49 -36.07 -11.31
N GLY A 372 -4.82 -36.09 -11.28
CA GLY A 372 -5.72 -36.34 -12.41
C GLY A 372 -5.77 -37.81 -12.88
N SER A 373 -4.69 -38.56 -12.70
CA SER A 373 -4.57 -39.96 -13.11
C SER A 373 -3.61 -40.74 -12.20
N LEU A 374 -3.78 -42.06 -12.19
CA LEU A 374 -2.87 -42.96 -11.49
C LEU A 374 -1.49 -42.95 -12.17
N ARG A 375 -0.45 -42.55 -11.44
CA ARG A 375 0.92 -42.48 -11.95
C ARG A 375 1.95 -42.93 -10.92
N LYS A 376 3.15 -43.29 -11.38
CA LYS A 376 4.29 -43.56 -10.49
C LYS A 376 4.83 -42.24 -9.95
N ILE A 377 5.18 -42.24 -8.67
CA ILE A 377 5.70 -41.08 -7.96
C ILE A 377 7.03 -41.47 -7.34
N ASN A 378 8.07 -40.74 -7.71
CA ASN A 378 9.42 -40.94 -7.19
C ASN A 378 9.67 -40.00 -6.02
N LYS A 379 9.18 -38.76 -6.11
CA LYS A 379 9.50 -37.73 -5.12
C LYS A 379 8.39 -36.71 -4.96
N VAL A 380 8.17 -36.29 -3.72
CA VAL A 380 7.32 -35.15 -3.36
C VAL A 380 8.17 -34.15 -2.60
N SER A 381 8.07 -32.87 -2.95
CA SER A 381 8.81 -31.80 -2.30
C SER A 381 7.91 -30.62 -1.99
N VAL A 382 8.15 -29.92 -0.88
CA VAL A 382 7.39 -28.74 -0.45
C VAL A 382 8.34 -27.70 0.12
N GLY A 383 8.24 -26.45 -0.32
CA GLY A 383 8.97 -25.32 0.22
C GLY A 383 8.32 -24.75 1.48
N PHE A 384 9.15 -24.30 2.40
CA PHE A 384 8.75 -23.54 3.57
C PHE A 384 9.73 -22.38 3.79
N MET A 385 9.31 -21.38 4.56
CA MET A 385 10.20 -20.35 5.10
C MET A 385 10.17 -20.28 6.63
N GLN A 386 11.22 -19.72 7.20
CA GLN A 386 11.33 -19.32 8.60
C GLN A 386 11.79 -17.87 8.66
N ASP A 387 11.14 -17.10 9.52
CA ASP A 387 11.56 -15.78 9.99
C ASP A 387 11.12 -15.74 11.46
N GLU A 388 12.07 -16.03 12.35
CA GLU A 388 11.79 -16.19 13.76
C GLU A 388 11.24 -14.90 14.34
N ASN A 389 11.72 -13.74 13.86
CA ASN A 389 11.24 -12.44 14.31
C ASN A 389 9.80 -12.17 13.92
N ALA A 390 9.33 -12.74 12.81
CA ALA A 390 7.94 -12.67 12.34
C ALA A 390 7.06 -13.82 12.89
N TRP A 391 7.59 -14.63 13.81
CA TRP A 391 6.87 -15.76 14.43
C TRP A 391 6.59 -16.88 13.42
N ILE A 392 7.34 -16.93 12.31
CA ILE A 392 7.23 -17.92 11.23
C ILE A 392 8.34 -18.94 11.44
N PHE A 393 7.97 -20.20 11.62
CA PHE A 393 8.92 -21.29 11.85
C PHE A 393 8.75 -22.37 10.79
N PHE A 394 9.82 -23.14 10.56
CA PHE A 394 9.68 -24.37 9.81
C PHE A 394 8.75 -25.36 10.53
N PRO A 395 8.03 -26.23 9.77
CA PRO A 395 7.31 -27.33 10.39
C PRO A 395 8.29 -28.26 11.12
N LEU A 396 7.85 -28.92 12.18
CA LEU A 396 8.65 -29.93 12.88
C LEU A 396 9.03 -31.08 11.96
N ARG A 397 8.11 -31.45 11.05
CA ARG A 397 8.31 -32.44 9.99
C ARG A 397 7.26 -32.29 8.90
N VAL A 398 7.55 -32.85 7.73
CA VAL A 398 6.60 -32.98 6.62
C VAL A 398 6.30 -34.45 6.37
N LYS A 399 5.04 -34.84 6.37
CA LYS A 399 4.57 -36.21 6.10
C LYS A 399 3.86 -36.27 4.76
N VAL A 400 4.03 -37.38 4.06
CA VAL A 400 3.31 -37.67 2.82
C VAL A 400 2.60 -39.01 2.95
N GLU A 401 1.32 -39.02 2.59
CA GLU A 401 0.50 -40.23 2.43
C GLU A 401 0.02 -40.31 0.97
N PHE A 402 -0.26 -41.52 0.50
CA PHE A 402 -0.69 -41.76 -0.88
C PHE A 402 -2.00 -42.55 -0.93
N SER A 403 -2.77 -42.35 -2.01
CA SER A 403 -4.06 -43.00 -2.22
C SER A 403 -4.39 -43.17 -3.70
N GLU A 404 -5.12 -44.24 -4.03
CA GLU A 404 -5.69 -44.46 -5.37
C GLU A 404 -7.13 -43.94 -5.49
N ASP A 405 -7.88 -43.86 -4.39
CA ASP A 405 -9.32 -43.55 -4.34
C ASP A 405 -9.65 -42.15 -3.76
N GLY A 406 -8.66 -41.49 -3.14
CA GLY A 406 -8.80 -40.16 -2.53
C GLY A 406 -9.48 -40.16 -1.16
N GLN A 407 -9.81 -41.35 -0.64
CA GLN A 407 -10.50 -41.58 0.63
C GLN A 407 -9.60 -42.30 1.63
N THR A 408 -8.97 -43.40 1.22
CA THR A 408 -8.10 -44.21 2.07
C THR A 408 -6.64 -43.89 1.78
N PHE A 409 -5.93 -43.38 2.78
CA PHE A 409 -4.53 -42.98 2.66
C PHE A 409 -3.61 -43.93 3.40
N SER A 410 -2.49 -44.28 2.75
CA SER A 410 -1.42 -45.07 3.34
C SER A 410 -0.16 -44.22 3.51
N PRO A 411 0.60 -44.37 4.62
CA PRO A 411 1.85 -43.63 4.81
C PRO A 411 2.86 -43.90 3.69
N ALA A 412 3.46 -42.83 3.15
CA ALA A 412 4.50 -42.91 2.12
C ALA A 412 5.90 -42.67 2.70
N GLY A 413 6.04 -41.64 3.54
CA GLY A 413 7.29 -41.24 4.19
C GLY A 413 7.16 -39.90 4.92
N ALA A 414 8.23 -39.48 5.59
CA ALA A 414 8.32 -38.19 6.25
C ALA A 414 9.76 -37.62 6.18
N ALA A 415 9.87 -36.30 6.18
CA ALA A 415 11.12 -35.56 6.32
C ALA A 415 11.09 -34.75 7.63
N GLU A 416 12.04 -35.01 8.52
CA GLU A 416 12.16 -34.28 9.79
C GLU A 416 12.88 -32.94 9.57
N ASN A 417 12.58 -31.95 10.41
CA ASN A 417 13.29 -30.69 10.40
C ASN A 417 14.61 -30.80 11.19
N ASP A 418 15.69 -30.27 10.61
CA ASP A 418 17.04 -30.23 11.17
C ASP A 418 17.54 -28.79 11.38
N VAL A 419 16.66 -27.79 11.20
CA VAL A 419 16.96 -26.38 11.46
C VAL A 419 16.36 -25.97 12.79
N GLU A 420 17.20 -25.38 13.64
CA GLU A 420 16.80 -24.86 14.94
C GLU A 420 15.80 -23.71 14.80
N ALA A 421 14.78 -23.69 15.65
CA ALA A 421 13.77 -22.61 15.65
C ALA A 421 14.38 -21.24 16.00
N SER A 422 15.54 -21.21 16.66
CA SER A 422 16.26 -19.98 17.03
C SER A 422 17.21 -19.47 15.94
N GLU A 423 17.35 -20.20 14.84
CA GLU A 423 18.19 -19.77 13.72
C GLU A 423 17.62 -18.47 13.13
N LYS A 424 18.47 -17.45 13.06
CA LYS A 424 18.06 -16.07 12.77
C LYS A 424 18.02 -15.77 11.29
N GLY A 425 17.09 -14.90 10.92
CA GLY A 425 16.97 -14.33 9.59
C GLY A 425 15.93 -15.05 8.74
N VAL A 426 15.80 -14.63 7.49
CA VAL A 426 14.88 -15.26 6.55
C VAL A 426 15.55 -16.49 5.95
N LEU A 427 15.03 -17.65 6.31
CA LEU A 427 15.50 -18.94 5.82
C LEU A 427 14.43 -19.55 4.92
N GLN A 428 14.87 -20.25 3.88
CA GLN A 428 14.00 -21.06 3.04
C GLN A 428 14.52 -22.49 2.99
N LYS A 429 13.59 -23.45 3.01
CA LYS A 429 13.94 -24.87 2.96
C LYS A 429 12.90 -25.67 2.22
N THR A 430 13.36 -26.55 1.33
CA THR A 430 12.52 -27.53 0.65
C THR A 430 12.62 -28.88 1.34
N PHE A 431 11.51 -29.35 1.91
CA PHE A 431 11.39 -30.69 2.46
C PHE A 431 11.08 -31.66 1.34
N SER A 432 11.79 -32.79 1.29
CA SER A 432 11.74 -33.75 0.19
C SER A 432 11.54 -35.16 0.72
N ILE A 433 10.57 -35.89 0.16
CA ILE A 433 10.24 -37.26 0.54
C ILE A 433 10.30 -38.15 -0.70
N ASP A 434 11.12 -39.19 -0.66
CA ASP A 434 11.22 -40.18 -1.73
C ASP A 434 10.10 -41.22 -1.60
N LEU A 435 9.33 -41.38 -2.67
CA LEU A 435 8.22 -42.33 -2.78
C LEU A 435 8.61 -43.60 -3.54
N ASN A 436 9.85 -43.68 -4.06
CA ASN A 436 10.44 -44.89 -4.64
C ASN A 436 9.57 -45.56 -5.72
N GLY A 437 8.87 -44.77 -6.54
CA GLY A 437 8.04 -45.25 -7.64
C GLY A 437 6.68 -45.80 -7.23
N ARG A 438 6.20 -45.49 -6.01
CA ARG A 438 4.83 -45.82 -5.56
C ARG A 438 3.81 -45.31 -6.58
N LYS A 439 2.77 -46.12 -6.84
CA LYS A 439 1.65 -45.71 -7.67
C LYS A 439 0.58 -45.06 -6.80
N ALA A 440 0.12 -43.89 -7.20
CA ALA A 440 -1.04 -43.24 -6.59
C ALA A 440 -1.68 -42.27 -7.59
N ARG A 441 -2.90 -41.83 -7.28
CA ARG A 441 -3.54 -40.69 -7.94
C ARG A 441 -3.59 -39.48 -7.00
N TYR A 442 -3.76 -39.73 -5.71
CA TYR A 442 -3.89 -38.71 -4.69
C TYR A 442 -2.73 -38.77 -3.72
N LEU A 443 -2.33 -37.60 -3.22
CA LEU A 443 -1.33 -37.44 -2.17
C LEU A 443 -1.90 -36.56 -1.07
N ARG A 444 -1.68 -36.93 0.19
CA ARG A 444 -1.92 -36.04 1.32
C ARG A 444 -0.58 -35.57 1.87
N VAL A 445 -0.42 -34.26 2.00
CA VAL A 445 0.80 -33.61 2.45
C VAL A 445 0.50 -32.88 3.75
N VAL A 446 1.24 -33.22 4.81
CA VAL A 446 1.04 -32.66 6.15
C VAL A 446 2.32 -32.01 6.66
N GLY A 447 2.34 -30.69 6.82
CA GLY A 447 3.41 -29.95 7.49
C GLY A 447 3.04 -29.73 8.95
N VAL A 448 3.71 -30.43 9.87
CA VAL A 448 3.35 -30.44 11.30
C VAL A 448 3.86 -29.18 11.97
N THR A 449 2.96 -28.35 12.50
CA THR A 449 3.33 -27.10 13.17
C THR A 449 3.94 -27.36 14.56
N PRO A 450 4.85 -26.48 15.05
CA PRO A 450 5.18 -26.40 16.47
C PRO A 450 3.95 -26.01 17.34
N GLY A 451 2.89 -25.47 16.72
CA GLY A 451 1.64 -25.06 17.36
C GLY A 451 1.75 -23.71 18.05
N LYS A 452 2.74 -23.53 18.94
CA LYS A 452 3.00 -22.28 19.66
C LYS A 452 4.44 -21.83 19.50
N CYS A 453 4.65 -20.52 19.63
CA CYS A 453 5.98 -19.94 19.72
C CYS A 453 6.76 -20.55 20.92
N PRO A 454 8.05 -20.91 20.72
CA PRO A 454 8.90 -21.43 21.80
C PRO A 454 9.02 -20.49 23.00
N GLU A 455 9.36 -21.02 24.17
CA GLU A 455 9.47 -20.23 25.43
C GLU A 455 10.49 -19.09 25.36
N TRP A 456 11.58 -19.26 24.61
CA TRP A 456 12.62 -18.25 24.44
C TRP A 456 12.19 -17.09 23.52
N HIS A 457 11.13 -17.28 22.74
CA HIS A 457 10.71 -16.34 21.70
C HIS A 457 9.82 -15.23 22.30
N LYS A 458 9.91 -14.01 21.77
CA LYS A 458 9.10 -12.85 22.24
C LYS A 458 7.58 -13.08 22.16
N GLY A 459 7.14 -14.00 21.30
CA GLY A 459 5.75 -14.43 21.15
C GLY A 459 5.36 -15.65 21.99
N ALA A 460 6.19 -16.09 22.94
CA ALA A 460 6.02 -17.32 23.72
C ALA A 460 4.56 -17.58 24.15
N GLY A 461 4.11 -18.82 23.93
CA GLY A 461 2.76 -19.27 24.31
C GLY A 461 1.65 -18.89 23.33
N ASN A 462 1.88 -17.97 22.39
CA ASN A 462 0.94 -17.64 21.32
C ASN A 462 1.12 -18.58 20.11
N PRO A 463 0.07 -18.76 19.28
CA PRO A 463 0.16 -19.50 18.03
C PRO A 463 1.27 -18.98 17.11
N CYS A 464 2.09 -19.87 16.56
CA CYS A 464 3.09 -19.51 15.56
C CYS A 464 2.59 -19.77 14.14
N TRP A 465 3.31 -19.25 13.16
CA TRP A 465 3.04 -19.46 11.74
C TRP A 465 3.93 -20.56 11.15
N ILE A 466 3.38 -21.32 10.22
CA ILE A 466 4.16 -22.00 9.18
C ILE A 466 3.75 -21.42 7.83
N PHE A 467 4.73 -21.09 6.99
CA PHE A 467 4.52 -20.56 5.66
C PHE A 467 5.02 -21.59 4.66
N ALA A 468 4.12 -22.05 3.79
CA ALA A 468 4.39 -23.09 2.82
C ALA A 468 4.21 -22.55 1.41
N ASP A 469 5.07 -23.01 0.52
CA ASP A 469 4.94 -22.77 -0.89
C ASP A 469 5.56 -23.88 -1.75
N GLU A 470 4.91 -24.08 -2.89
CA GLU A 470 5.11 -25.04 -3.96
C GLU A 470 5.39 -26.50 -3.58
N ILE A 471 4.32 -27.29 -3.72
CA ILE A 471 4.36 -28.75 -3.71
C ILE A 471 4.65 -29.25 -5.13
N THR A 472 5.82 -29.86 -5.31
CA THR A 472 6.20 -30.50 -6.58
C THR A 472 6.12 -32.02 -6.47
N VAL A 473 5.70 -32.67 -7.56
CA VAL A 473 5.58 -34.14 -7.66
C VAL A 473 6.33 -34.63 -8.90
N LYS A 474 7.29 -35.54 -8.72
CA LYS A 474 8.15 -36.11 -9.78
C LYS A 474 8.11 -37.63 -9.84
#